data_AF-A0A9X9A2N1-F1
#
_entry.id   AF-A0A9X9A2N1-F1
#
_cell.length_a   1.000
_cell.length_b   1.000
_cell.length_c   1.000
_cell.angle_alpha   90.00
_cell.angle_beta   90.00
_cell.angle_gamma   90.00
#
_symmetry.space_group_name_H-M   'P 1'
#
loop_
_entity.id
_entity.type
_entity.pdbx_description
1 polymer ?
#
loop_
_entity_poly.entity_id
_entity_poly.type
_entity_poly.pdbx_seq_one_letter_code
_entity_poly.pdbx_strand_id
1 'polypeptide(L)' 'MNGFRELYNKLVWLNKDKMEEGLKGFKSSEVHCIEYIENNADSNVTQLAEAFYVTRGAISRMTKKLIQKGLVESYQKSE' A
#
# COMPACT_ATOMS: atom_id res chain seq x y z
N MET A 1 6.05 -26.19 -9.85
CA MET A 1 5.84 -24.83 -9.28
C MET A 1 6.69 -23.72 -9.93
N ASN A 2 7.68 -24.01 -10.80
CA ASN A 2 8.57 -22.95 -11.35
C ASN A 2 7.90 -22.06 -12.42
N GLY A 3 6.96 -22.59 -13.21
CA GLY A 3 6.35 -21.85 -14.33
C GLY A 3 5.58 -20.58 -13.92
N PHE A 4 4.85 -20.59 -12.80
CA PHE A 4 4.13 -19.40 -12.32
C PHE A 4 5.10 -18.29 -11.91
N ARG A 5 6.15 -18.64 -11.15
CA ARG A 5 7.16 -17.67 -10.71
C ARG A 5 7.92 -17.08 -11.90
N GLU A 6 8.26 -17.90 -12.90
CA GLU A 6 8.91 -17.42 -14.12
C GLU A 6 8.01 -16.47 -14.92
N LEU A 7 6.72 -16.81 -15.09
CA LEU A 7 5.76 -15.95 -15.76
C LEU A 7 5.61 -14.62 -15.01
N TYR A 8 5.44 -14.66 -13.69
CA TYR A 8 5.35 -13.46 -12.85
C TYR A 8 6.58 -12.58 -12.99
N ASN A 9 7.79 -13.15 -12.92
CA ASN A 9 9.03 -12.39 -13.08
C ASN A 9 9.13 -11.73 -14.46
N LYS A 10 8.73 -12.42 -15.53
CA LYS A 10 8.70 -11.86 -16.89
C LYS A 10 7.67 -10.73 -17.00
N LEU A 11 6.49 -10.86 -16.39
CA LEU A 11 5.48 -9.80 -16.34
C LEU A 11 5.97 -8.56 -15.60
N VAL A 12 6.59 -8.75 -14.43
CA VAL A 12 7.18 -7.63 -13.65
C VAL A 12 8.26 -6.93 -14.47
N TRP A 13 9.13 -7.69 -15.13
CA TRP A 13 10.20 -7.12 -15.96
C TRP A 13 9.64 -6.34 -17.16
N LEU A 14 8.70 -6.92 -17.90
CA LEU A 14 8.09 -6.29 -19.09
C LEU A 14 7.35 -4.99 -18.75
N ASN A 15 6.72 -4.93 -17.58
CA ASN A 15 5.95 -3.76 -17.15
C ASN A 15 6.76 -2.75 -16.33
N LYS A 16 8.06 -2.99 -16.12
CA LYS A 16 8.87 -2.21 -15.19
C LYS A 16 8.82 -0.71 -15.48
N ASP A 17 9.14 -0.30 -16.71
CA ASP A 17 9.23 1.12 -17.07
C ASP A 17 7.88 1.83 -16.91
N LYS A 18 6.79 1.17 -17.35
CA LYS A 18 5.41 1.66 -17.18
C LYS A 18 5.04 1.82 -15.71
N MET A 19 5.44 0.87 -14.86
CA MET A 19 5.18 0.93 -13.42
C MET A 19 6.00 2.03 -12.73
N GLU A 20 7.26 2.21 -13.12
CA GLU A 20 8.11 3.28 -12.60
C GLU A 20 7.59 4.68 -12.97
N GLU A 21 7.09 4.84 -14.19
CA GLU A 21 6.44 6.07 -14.64
C GLU A 21 5.10 6.30 -13.92
N GLY A 22 4.22 5.30 -13.89
CA GLY A 22 2.89 5.41 -13.27
C GLY A 22 2.93 5.61 -11.76
N LEU A 23 3.98 5.14 -11.09
CA LEU A 23 4.18 5.29 -9.65
C LEU A 23 5.19 6.39 -9.31
N LYS A 24 5.54 7.28 -10.24
CA LYS A 24 6.61 8.27 -10.05
C LYS A 24 6.44 9.04 -8.73
N GLY A 25 7.38 8.88 -7.80
CA GLY A 25 7.37 9.49 -6.47
C GLY A 25 6.74 8.64 -5.35
N PHE A 26 6.20 7.48 -5.68
CA PHE A 26 5.48 6.58 -4.77
C PHE A 26 5.95 5.13 -4.89
N LYS A 27 5.91 4.41 -3.77
CA LYS A 27 6.06 2.95 -3.78
C LYS A 27 4.70 2.31 -4.08
N SER A 28 4.70 1.16 -4.75
CA SER A 28 3.47 0.37 -4.97
C SER A 28 2.72 0.08 -3.64
N SER A 29 3.44 -0.17 -2.54
CA SER A 29 2.82 -0.36 -1.22
C SER A 29 2.12 0.88 -0.68
N GLU A 30 2.63 2.08 -0.99
CA GLU A 30 2.00 3.35 -0.59
C GLU A 30 0.68 3.54 -1.35
N VAL A 31 0.69 3.30 -2.66
CA VAL A 31 -0.51 3.41 -3.51
C VAL A 31 -1.56 2.37 -3.08
N HIS A 32 -1.16 1.11 -2.88
CA HIS A 32 -2.07 0.07 -2.38
C HIS A 32 -2.66 0.43 -1.00
N CYS A 33 -1.87 1.02 -0.10
CA CYS A 33 -2.38 1.47 1.19
C CYS A 33 -3.44 2.59 1.06
N ILE A 34 -3.22 3.55 0.15
CA ILE A 34 -4.17 4.64 -0.09
C ILE A 34 -5.48 4.08 -0.67
N GLU A 35 -5.38 3.24 -1.70
CA GLU A 35 -6.54 2.58 -2.32
C GLU A 35 -7.34 1.75 -1.31
N TYR A 36 -6.65 1.02 -0.43
CA TYR A 36 -7.32 0.23 0.60
C TYR A 36 -8.07 1.12 1.59
N ILE A 37 -7.47 2.23 2.04
CA ILE A 37 -8.11 3.18 2.96
C ILE A 37 -9.37 3.79 2.33
N GLU A 38 -9.31 4.16 1.05
CA GLU A 38 -10.45 4.69 0.31
C GLU A 38 -11.61 3.69 0.23
N ASN A 39 -11.31 2.42 -0.07
CA ASN A 39 -12.32 1.37 -0.19
C ASN A 39 -12.83 0.86 1.16
N ASN A 40 -12.13 1.15 2.27
CA ASN A 40 -12.43 0.68 3.61
C ASN A 40 -12.34 1.83 4.61
N ALA A 41 -13.27 2.78 4.50
CA ALA A 41 -13.36 3.92 5.40
C ALA A 41 -13.32 3.47 6.87
N ASP A 42 -12.76 4.32 7.74
CA ASP A 42 -12.64 4.08 9.18
C ASP A 42 -11.72 2.91 9.60
N SER A 43 -10.94 2.37 8.66
CA SER A 43 -9.94 1.35 8.96
C SER A 43 -8.90 1.86 9.95
N ASN A 44 -8.78 1.19 11.09
CA ASN A 44 -7.72 1.43 12.06
C ASN A 44 -6.44 0.63 11.75
N VAL A 45 -5.36 0.96 12.46
CA VAL A 45 -4.03 0.36 12.25
C VAL A 45 -4.01 -1.17 12.41
N THR A 46 -4.87 -1.74 13.25
CA THR A 46 -4.98 -3.19 13.42
C THR A 46 -5.63 -3.84 12.19
N GLN A 47 -6.74 -3.28 11.70
CA GLN A 47 -7.42 -3.76 10.49
C GLN A 47 -6.50 -3.68 9.26
N LEU A 48 -5.76 -2.57 9.12
CA LEU A 48 -4.78 -2.42 8.05
C LEU A 48 -3.64 -3.45 8.15
N ALA A 49 -3.15 -3.75 9.36
CA ALA A 49 -2.10 -4.74 9.55
C ALA A 49 -2.55 -6.15 9.12
N GLU A 50 -3.79 -6.52 9.47
CA GLU A 50 -4.41 -7.79 9.10
C GLU A 50 -4.61 -7.90 7.59
N ALA A 51 -5.17 -6.86 6.97
CA ALA A 51 -5.44 -6.85 5.52
C ALA A 51 -4.16 -6.92 4.66
N PHE A 52 -3.08 -6.29 5.12
CA PHE A 52 -1.80 -6.27 4.40
C PHE A 52 -0.88 -7.44 4.76
N TYR A 53 -1.27 -8.29 5.71
CA TYR A 53 -0.43 -9.36 6.27
C TYR A 53 0.94 -8.84 6.76
N VAL A 54 0.95 -7.67 7.43
CA VAL A 54 2.14 -7.03 7.98
C VAL A 54 2.00 -6.76 9.47
N THR A 55 3.10 -6.38 10.13
CA THR A 55 3.02 -5.98 11.54
C THR A 55 2.40 -4.59 11.70
N ARG A 56 1.75 -4.35 12.85
CA ARG A 56 1.22 -3.02 13.23
C ARG A 56 2.29 -1.92 13.19
N GLY A 57 3.54 -2.25 13.52
CA GLY A 57 4.66 -1.30 13.44
C GLY A 57 5.00 -0.90 12.00
N ALA A 58 5.02 -1.86 11.08
CA ALA A 58 5.31 -1.61 9.67
C ALA A 58 4.22 -0.75 9.01
N ILE A 59 2.94 -1.10 9.22
CA ILE A 59 1.83 -0.31 8.67
C ILE A 59 1.76 1.08 9.33
N SER A 60 1.99 1.20 10.64
CA SER A 60 2.02 2.50 11.33
C SER A 60 3.12 3.42 10.78
N ARG A 61 4.30 2.87 10.45
CA ARG A 61 5.37 3.64 9.80
C ARG A 61 4.94 4.12 8.42
N MET A 62 4.24 3.29 7.65
CA MET A 62 3.76 3.64 6.32
C MET A 62 2.66 4.71 6.38
N THR A 63 1.64 4.55 7.22
CA THR A 63 0.56 5.53 7.35
C THR A 63 1.08 6.87 7.86
N LYS A 64 2.01 6.90 8.82
CA LYS A 64 2.68 8.14 9.25
C LYS A 64 3.40 8.85 8.09
N LYS A 65 4.06 8.10 7.20
CA LYS A 65 4.70 8.67 6.01
C LYS A 65 3.67 9.25 5.03
N LEU A 66 2.53 8.60 4.86
CA LEU A 66 1.44 9.08 4.00
C LEU A 66 0.77 10.34 4.59
N ILE A 67 0.59 10.39 5.91
CA ILE A 67 0.09 11.58 6.63
C ILE A 67 1.05 12.76 6.45
N GLN A 68 2.37 12.53 6.61
CA GLN A 68 3.38 13.57 6.38
C GLN A 68 3.38 14.11 4.93
N LYS A 69 2.96 13.27 3.97
CA LYS A 69 2.79 13.66 2.56
C LYS A 69 1.43 14.32 2.27
N GLY A 70 0.51 14.38 3.25
CA GLY A 70 -0.83 14.92 3.08
C GLY A 70 -1.77 14.04 2.24
N LEU A 71 -1.52 12.73 2.17
CA LEU A 71 -2.26 11.81 1.30
C LEU A 71 -3.35 11.01 2.03
N VAL A 72 -3.21 10.87 3.34
CA VAL A 72 -4.21 10.26 4.22
C VAL A 72 -4.23 11.07 5.51
N GLU A 73 -5.32 10.99 6.25
CA GLU A 73 -5.45 11.62 7.55
C GLU A 73 -5.80 10.61 8.65
N SER A 74 -5.50 10.99 9.89
CA SER A 74 -5.95 10.25 11.06
C SER A 74 -6.99 11.09 11.77
N TYR A 75 -8.12 10.49 12.10
CA TYR A 75 -9.18 11.13 12.87
C TYR A 75 -9.62 10.21 13.99
N GLN A 76 -10.32 10.80 14.96
CA GLN A 76 -11.07 10.10 15.96
C GLN A 76 -12.55 10.44 15.75
N LYS A 77 -13.39 9.42 15.56
CA LYS A 77 -14.82 9.66 15.48
C LYS A 77 -15.33 10.16 16.83
N SER A 78 -16.14 11.21 16.78
CA SER A 78 -17.07 11.53 17.86
C SER A 78 -18.09 10.39 17.94
N GLU A 79 -18.45 9.95 19.15
CA GLU A 79 -19.63 9.08 19.34
C GLU A 79 -20.90 9.73 18.79
#